data_AF-A0A1M4SLE9-F1
#
_entry.id   AF-A0A1M4SLE9-F1
#
_cell.length_a   1.000
_cell.length_b   1.000
_cell.length_c   1.000
_cell.angle_alpha   90.00
_cell.angle_beta   90.00
_cell.angle_gamma   90.00
#
_symmetry.space_group_name_H-M   'P 1'
#
loop_
_entity.id
_entity.type
_entity.pdbx_description
1 polymer ?
#
loop_
_entity_poly.entity_id
_entity_poly.type
_entity_poly.pdbx_seq_one_letter_code
_entity_poly.pdbx_strand_id
1 'polypeptide(L)' 'MTRLERLRHEIEAARQAMDEKIGNNFKLEEVYRDSVKLDVLIEEYMAEAEASA' A
#
# COMPACT_ATOMS: atom_id res chain seq x y z
N MET A 1 -6.45 -3.33 17.71
CA MET A 1 -6.25 -3.07 16.28
C MET A 1 -6.34 -4.40 15.56
N THR A 2 -7.30 -4.57 14.65
CA THR A 2 -7.49 -5.80 13.88
C THR A 2 -6.43 -5.93 12.79
N ARG A 3 -6.32 -7.10 12.15
CA ARG A 3 -5.45 -7.26 10.97
C ARG A 3 -5.90 -6.34 9.82
N LEU A 4 -7.20 -6.25 9.60
CA LEU A 4 -7.80 -5.35 8.60
C LEU A 4 -7.45 -3.87 8.84
N GLU A 5 -7.52 -3.41 10.09
CA GLU A 5 -7.14 -2.03 10.45
C GLU A 5 -5.63 -1.76 10.25
N ARG A 6 -4.78 -2.74 10.52
CA ARG A 6 -3.33 -2.65 10.26
C ARG A 6 -3.02 -2.56 8.77
N LEU A 7 -3.63 -3.43 7.97
CA LEU A 7 -3.47 -3.42 6.51
C LEU A 7 -3.93 -2.07 5.92
N ARG A 8 -5.06 -1.52 6.41
CA ARG A 8 -5.50 -0.18 6.00
C ARG A 8 -4.46 0.89 6.29
N HIS A 9 -3.88 0.88 7.49
CA HIS A 9 -2.86 1.85 7.88
C HIS A 9 -1.58 1.69 7.05
N GLU A 10 -1.15 0.46 6.76
CA GLU A 10 0.02 0.18 5.93
C GLU A 10 -0.18 0.64 4.48
N ILE A 11 -1.37 0.43 3.92
CA ILE A 11 -1.76 0.93 2.59
C ILE A 11 -1.71 2.47 2.55
N GLU A 12 -2.27 3.15 3.56
CA GLU A 12 -2.26 4.61 3.63
C GLU A 12 -0.82 5.17 3.73
N ALA A 13 0.02 4.56 4.57
CA ALA A 13 1.41 4.94 4.70
C ALA A 13 2.21 4.72 3.40
N ALA A 14 1.99 3.58 2.73
CA ALA A 14 2.64 3.28 1.45
C ALA A 14 2.21 4.26 0.34
N ARG A 15 0.93 4.64 0.28
CA ARG A 15 0.44 5.67 -0.65
C ARG A 15 1.10 7.02 -0.41
N GLN A 16 1.15 7.48 0.84
CA GLN A 16 1.81 8.75 1.19
C GLN A 16 3.29 8.75 0.80
N ALA A 17 4.01 7.67 1.11
CA ALA A 17 5.42 7.54 0.74
C ALA A 17 5.63 7.55 -0.78
N MET A 18 4.72 6.95 -1.56
CA MET A 18 4.78 7.02 -3.02
C MET A 18 4.50 8.42 -3.56
N ASP A 19 3.50 9.12 -3.03
CA ASP A 19 3.18 10.50 -3.43
C ASP A 19 4.36 11.43 -3.17
N GLU A 20 5.05 11.29 -2.03
CA GLU A 20 6.28 12.02 -1.72
C GLU A 20 7.42 11.71 -2.70
N LYS A 21 7.58 10.45 -3.09
CA LYS A 21 8.62 10.04 -4.06
C LYS A 21 8.35 10.60 -5.45
N ILE A 22 7.10 10.55 -5.91
CA ILE A 22 6.68 11.13 -7.19
C ILE A 22 6.88 12.64 -7.17
N GLY A 23 6.47 13.32 -6.09
CA GLY A 23 6.65 14.77 -5.93
C GLY A 23 8.12 15.20 -5.91
N ASN A 24 9.01 14.36 -5.38
CA ASN A 24 10.46 14.59 -5.35
C ASN A 24 11.21 14.03 -6.57
N ASN A 25 10.49 13.63 -7.64
CA ASN A 25 11.09 13.16 -8.89
C ASN A 25 12.04 11.95 -8.72
N PHE A 26 11.69 11.03 -7.82
CA PHE A 26 12.43 9.78 -7.63
C PHE A 26 12.48 8.94 -8.90
N LYS A 27 13.41 7.97 -8.94
CA LYS A 27 13.56 7.10 -10.11
C LYS A 27 12.28 6.30 -10.34
N LEU A 28 11.85 6.27 -11.60
CA LEU A 28 10.66 5.52 -12.02
C LEU A 28 10.69 4.06 -11.56
N GLU A 29 11.85 3.41 -11.60
CA GLU A 29 12.01 2.02 -11.14
C GLU A 29 11.72 1.85 -9.64
N GLU A 30 12.09 2.82 -8.81
CA GLU A 30 11.83 2.78 -7.38
C GLU A 30 10.35 2.98 -7.09
N VAL A 31 9.71 3.95 -7.76
CA VAL A 31 8.27 4.20 -7.66
C VAL A 31 7.48 2.97 -8.13
N TYR A 32 7.90 2.33 -9.22
CA TYR A 32 7.28 1.10 -9.73
C TYR A 32 7.43 -0.07 -8.76
N ARG A 33 8.61 -0.28 -8.16
CA ARG A 33 8.79 -1.35 -7.16
C ARG A 33 7.89 -1.14 -5.95
N ASP A 34 7.69 0.10 -5.53
CA ASP A 34 6.82 0.40 -4.41
C ASP A 34 5.33 0.33 -4.77
N SER A 35 4.95 0.63 -6.02
CA SER A 35 3.58 0.41 -6.50
C SER A 35 3.21 -1.07 -6.46
N VAL A 36 4.12 -1.96 -6.89
CA VAL A 36 3.89 -3.41 -6.83
C VAL A 36 3.69 -3.90 -5.39
N LYS A 37 4.43 -3.34 -4.42
CA LYS A 37 4.22 -3.68 -3.00
C LYS A 37 2.87 -3.17 -2.48
N LEU A 38 2.46 -1.97 -2.91
CA LEU A 38 1.17 -1.42 -2.55
C LEU A 38 0.02 -2.29 -3.09
N ASP A 39 0.14 -2.81 -4.31
CA ASP A 39 -0.84 -3.72 -4.90
C ASP A 39 -1.00 -5.00 -4.04
N VAL A 40 0.10 -5.59 -3.60
CA VAL A 40 0.08 -6.77 -2.70
C VAL A 40 -0.65 -6.46 -1.38
N LEU A 41 -0.38 -5.31 -0.76
CA LEU A 41 -1.06 -4.92 0.48
C LEU A 41 -2.57 -4.76 0.28
N ILE A 42 -2.98 -4.22 -0.87
CA ILE A 42 -4.40 -4.08 -1.22
C ILE A 42 -5.06 -5.44 -1.43
N GLU A 43 -4.39 -6.37 -2.12
CA GLU A 43 -4.88 -7.74 -2.30
C GLU A 43 -5.06 -8.45 -0.95
N GLU A 44 -4.09 -8.33 -0.03
CA GLU A 44 -4.20 -8.87 1.33
C GLU A 44 -5.35 -8.24 2.11
N TYR A 45 -5.55 -6.92 1.99
CA TYR A 45 -6.68 -6.22 2.62
C TYR A 45 -8.02 -6.71 2.10
N MET A 46 -8.17 -6.88 0.78
CA MET A 46 -9.41 -7.38 0.18
C MET A 46 -9.72 -8.80 0.65
N ALA A 47 -8.72 -9.69 0.66
CA ALA A 47 -8.90 -11.06 1.13
C ALA A 47 -9.30 -11.12 2.61
N GLU A 48 -8.69 -10.29 3.45
CA GLU A 48 -9.04 -10.19 4.87
C GLU A 48 -10.44 -9.59 5.08
N ALA A 49 -10.84 -8.61 4.26
CA ALA A 49 -12.16 -8.00 4.31
C ALA A 49 -13.26 -9.00 3.92
N GLU A 50 -13.04 -9.80 2.89
CA GLU A 50 -13.96 -10.86 2.46
C GLU A 50 -14.07 -11.96 3.51
N ALA A 51 -12.96 -12.39 4.11
CA ALA A 51 -12.98 -13.39 5.18
C ALA A 51 -13.65 -12.90 6.48
N SER A 52 -13.78 -11.58 6.65
CA SER A 52 -14.41 -10.95 7.83
C SER A 52 -15.88 -10.59 7.62
N ALA A 53 -16.43 -10.79 6.42
CA ALA A 53 -17.82 -10.51 6.04
C ALA A 53 -18.74 -11.71 6.27
#